data_AF-A0A366ZWQ3-F1
#
_entry.id   AF-A0A366ZWQ3-F1
#
_cell.length_a   1.000
_cell.length_b   1.000
_cell.length_c   1.000
_cell.angle_alpha   90.00
_cell.angle_beta   90.00
_cell.angle_gamma   90.00
#
_symmetry.space_group_name_H-M   'P 1'
#
loop_
_entity.id
_entity.type
_entity.pdbx_description
1 polymer ?
#
loop_
_entity_poly.entity_id
_entity_poly.type
_entity_poly.pdbx_seq_one_letter_code
_entity_poly.pdbx_strand_id
1 'polypeptide(L)'
;MLGRGETQPPADPDRSPVALPDGRPVTADDLRGLRISVTVRGYRMTEVDWLLEQLAHALEERDGQITTLRSRLAEAGAARRTRGPDDAGSAGGGEDAGA
;
A
#
# COMPACT_ATOMS: atom_id res chain seq x y z
N MET A 1 37.91 4.97 -26.68
CA MET A 1 38.08 3.71 -25.93
C MET A 1 38.03 4.06 -24.45
N LEU A 2 36.88 3.87 -23.79
CA LEU A 2 36.79 4.05 -22.34
C LEU A 2 37.24 2.75 -21.67
N GLY A 3 38.36 2.84 -20.99
CA GLY A 3 38.97 1.74 -20.24
C GLY A 3 38.44 1.70 -18.81
N ARG A 4 38.25 0.46 -18.34
CA ARG A 4 38.21 0.01 -16.94
C ARG A 4 37.23 0.70 -15.99
N GLY A 5 36.15 -0.02 -15.72
CA GLY A 5 35.76 -0.43 -14.37
C GLY A 5 36.09 0.57 -13.28
N GLU A 6 35.26 1.61 -13.18
CA GLU A 6 34.97 2.24 -11.90
C GLU A 6 34.38 1.10 -11.04
N THR A 7 35.23 0.38 -10.31
CA THR A 7 34.79 -0.72 -9.43
C THR A 7 33.92 -0.09 -8.37
N GLN A 8 32.60 -0.19 -8.54
CA GLN A 8 31.63 0.09 -7.49
C GLN A 8 32.16 -0.59 -6.22
N PRO A 9 32.41 0.16 -5.12
CA PRO A 9 32.89 -0.45 -3.89
C PRO A 9 31.94 -1.59 -3.51
N PRO A 10 32.47 -2.73 -3.04
CA PRO A 10 31.64 -3.88 -2.69
C PRO A 10 30.56 -3.40 -1.72
N ALA A 11 29.30 -3.72 -2.03
CA ALA A 11 28.19 -3.40 -1.17
C ALA A 11 28.51 -3.95 0.24
N ASP A 12 28.33 -3.11 1.25
CA ASP A 12 28.46 -3.50 2.64
C ASP A 12 27.61 -4.76 2.88
N PRO A 13 28.21 -5.89 3.28
CA PRO A 13 27.49 -7.16 3.42
C PRO A 13 26.35 -7.09 4.45
N ASP A 14 26.40 -6.13 5.38
CA ASP A 14 25.37 -5.89 6.40
C ASP A 14 24.28 -4.92 5.92
N ARG A 15 24.49 -4.23 4.79
CA ARG A 15 23.51 -3.34 4.17
C ARG A 15 22.91 -4.07 2.97
N SER A 16 21.65 -4.51 3.13
CA SER A 16 20.90 -5.06 1.99
C SER A 16 20.99 -4.08 0.81
N PRO A 17 21.57 -4.47 -0.35
CA PRO A 17 21.72 -3.59 -1.51
C PRO A 17 20.38 -3.29 -2.19
N VAL A 18 19.31 -3.90 -1.69
CA VAL A 18 17.92 -3.73 -2.09
C VAL A 18 17.45 -2.34 -1.67
N ALA A 19 17.36 -1.44 -2.63
CA ALA A 19 16.83 -0.10 -2.43
C ALA A 19 15.28 -0.13 -2.49
N LEU A 20 14.65 -0.22 -1.32
CA LEU A 20 13.22 0.03 -1.15
C LEU A 20 12.99 1.47 -0.66
N PRO A 21 11.80 2.05 -0.87
CA PRO A 21 11.47 3.36 -0.32
C PRO A 21 11.41 3.35 1.22
N ASP A 22 12.15 4.24 1.86
CA ASP A 22 12.16 4.38 3.34
C ASP A 22 11.04 5.30 3.87
N GLY A 23 10.54 6.21 3.03
CA GLY A 23 9.60 7.28 3.43
C GLY A 23 8.14 7.05 3.03
N ARG A 24 7.85 5.93 2.35
CA ARG A 24 6.48 5.57 1.95
C ARG A 24 6.31 4.05 1.95
N PRO A 25 5.07 3.54 2.03
CA PRO A 25 4.82 2.12 1.85
C PRO A 25 5.40 1.61 0.51
N VAL A 26 5.93 0.40 0.55
CA VAL A 26 6.39 -0.36 -0.62
C VAL A 26 5.17 -0.75 -1.46
N THR A 27 5.28 -0.55 -2.78
CA THR A 27 4.25 -0.91 -3.76
C THR A 27 4.68 -2.14 -4.56
N ALA A 28 3.75 -2.71 -5.32
CA ALA A 28 4.04 -3.78 -6.26
C ALA A 28 5.10 -3.41 -7.30
N ASP A 29 5.08 -2.16 -7.78
CA ASP A 29 6.06 -1.64 -8.74
C ASP A 29 7.48 -1.59 -8.15
N ASP A 30 7.60 -1.27 -6.86
CA ASP A 30 8.90 -1.29 -6.18
C ASP A 30 9.49 -2.71 -6.14
N LEU A 31 8.64 -3.73 -5.96
CA LEU A 31 9.07 -5.13 -5.99
C LEU A 31 9.45 -5.59 -7.39
N ARG A 32 8.70 -5.19 -8.43
CA ARG A 32 9.04 -5.54 -9.82
C ARG A 32 10.30 -4.84 -10.33
N GLY A 33 10.59 -3.65 -9.79
CA GLY A 33 11.82 -2.90 -10.09
C GLY A 33 13.05 -3.39 -9.33
N LEU A 34 12.90 -4.37 -8.43
CA LEU A 34 13.94 -4.76 -7.49
C LEU A 34 15.11 -5.45 -8.16
N ARG A 35 16.33 -5.09 -7.74
CA ARG A 35 17.56 -5.73 -8.19
C ARG A 35 18.29 -6.36 -7.01
N ILE A 36 18.35 -7.69 -7.00
CA ILE A 36 18.99 -8.47 -5.95
C ILE A 36 20.35 -8.99 -6.46
N SER A 37 21.38 -8.91 -5.62
CA SER A 37 22.71 -9.44 -5.93
C SER A 37 22.77 -10.96 -5.72
N VAL A 38 23.49 -11.69 -6.58
CA VAL A 38 23.63 -13.15 -6.53
C VAL A 38 24.91 -13.55 -5.78
N THR A 39 24.84 -14.58 -4.93
CA THR A 39 26.01 -15.15 -4.22
C THR A 39 26.18 -16.64 -4.51
N VAL A 40 27.38 -17.19 -4.28
CA VAL A 40 27.78 -18.57 -4.67
C VAL A 40 26.99 -19.67 -3.93
N ARG A 41 26.31 -19.34 -2.82
CA ARG A 41 25.32 -20.20 -2.15
C ARG A 41 23.91 -19.58 -2.14
N GLY A 42 23.57 -18.86 -3.21
CA GLY A 42 22.30 -18.15 -3.33
C GLY A 42 21.09 -19.05 -3.55
N TYR A 43 19.91 -18.47 -3.30
CA TYR A 43 18.63 -19.03 -3.73
C TYR A 43 18.58 -19.13 -5.27
N ARG A 44 17.72 -20.00 -5.80
CA ARG A 44 17.50 -20.05 -7.25
C ARG A 44 16.79 -18.78 -7.70
N MET A 45 17.37 -18.09 -8.68
CA MET A 45 16.82 -16.83 -9.21
C MET A 45 15.35 -16.98 -9.60
N THR A 46 14.99 -18.07 -10.27
CA THR A 46 13.61 -18.33 -10.73
C THR A 46 12.61 -18.47 -9.59
N GLU A 47 13.01 -19.03 -8.45
CA GLU A 47 12.14 -19.15 -7.27
C GLU A 47 11.97 -17.79 -6.60
N VAL A 48 13.03 -16.98 -6.55
CA VAL A 48 13.00 -15.61 -6.02
C VAL A 48 12.13 -14.72 -6.90
N ASP A 49 12.31 -14.77 -8.22
CA ASP A 49 11.53 -14.00 -9.19
C ASP A 49 10.04 -14.36 -9.10
N TRP A 50 9.73 -15.66 -9.00
CA TRP A 50 8.36 -16.13 -8.80
C TRP A 50 7.79 -15.61 -7.47
N LEU A 51 8.54 -15.69 -6.37
CA LEU A 51 8.10 -15.20 -5.07
C LEU A 51 7.87 -13.68 -5.08
N LEU A 52 8.75 -12.91 -5.73
CA LEU A 52 8.61 -11.45 -5.86
C LEU A 52 7.36 -11.08 -6.65
N GLU A 53 7.02 -11.80 -7.73
CA GLU A 53 5.78 -11.55 -8.48
C GLU A 53 4.55 -11.88 -7.63
N GLN A 54 4.57 -12.98 -6.88
CA GLN A 54 3.47 -13.32 -5.97
C GLN A 54 3.28 -12.26 -4.88
N LEU A 55 4.38 -11.72 -4.34
CA LEU A 55 4.33 -10.62 -3.36
C LEU A 55 3.81 -9.32 -3.99
N ALA A 56 4.22 -9.01 -5.23
CA ALA A 56 3.72 -7.85 -5.95
C ALA A 56 2.19 -7.92 -6.14
N HIS A 57 1.69 -9.09 -6.56
CA HIS A 57 0.26 -9.31 -6.71
C HIS A 57 -0.50 -9.16 -5.38
N ALA A 58 0.03 -9.71 -4.28
CA ALA A 58 -0.57 -9.58 -2.96
C ALA A 58 -0.62 -8.11 -2.49
N LEU A 59 0.39 -7.31 -2.81
CA LEU A 59 0.39 -5.88 -2.50
C LEU A 59 -0.68 -5.12 -3.30
N GLU A 60 -0.81 -5.39 -4.60
CA GLU A 60 -1.87 -4.81 -5.43
C GLU A 60 -3.27 -5.11 -4.90
N GLU A 61 -3.52 -6.37 -4.56
CA GLU A 61 -4.80 -6.79 -4.01
C GLU A 61 -5.09 -6.04 -2.70
N ARG A 62 -4.13 -6.03 -1.77
CA ARG A 62 -4.25 -5.33 -0.49
C ARG A 62 -4.50 -3.83 -0.68
N ASP A 63 -3.75 -3.18 -1.56
CA ASP A 63 -3.86 -1.75 -1.77
C ASP A 63 -5.18 -1.38 -2.46
N GLY A 64 -5.68 -2.23 -3.36
CA GLY A 64 -7.03 -2.13 -3.94
C GLY A 64 -8.13 -2.26 -2.88
N GLN A 65 -8.00 -3.23 -1.97
CA GLN A 65 -8.94 -3.40 -0.85
C GLN A 65 -8.92 -2.19 0.09
N ILE A 66 -7.74 -1.68 0.45
CA ILE A 66 -7.59 -0.49 1.30
C ILE A 66 -8.23 0.73 0.64
N THR A 67 -8.02 0.91 -0.67
CA THR A 67 -8.62 2.02 -1.43
C THR A 67 -10.14 1.94 -1.39
N THR A 68 -10.70 0.75 -1.65
CA THR A 68 -12.14 0.51 -1.59
C THR A 68 -12.73 0.82 -0.22
N LEU A 69 -12.08 0.35 0.85
CA LEU A 69 -12.53 0.60 2.22
C LEU A 69 -12.45 2.08 2.59
N ARG A 70 -11.39 2.78 2.21
CA ARG A 70 -11.24 4.22 2.45
C ARG A 70 -12.32 5.04 1.73
N SER A 71 -12.65 4.70 0.49
CA SER A 71 -13.74 5.36 -0.25
C SER A 71 -15.08 5.18 0.45
N ARG A 72 -15.42 3.96 0.87
CA ARG A 72 -16.66 3.67 1.62
C ARG A 72 -16.75 4.47 2.93
N LEU A 73 -15.64 4.59 3.66
CA LEU A 73 -15.60 5.40 4.88
C LEU A 73 -15.79 6.90 4.59
N ALA A 74 -15.18 7.40 3.52
CA ALA A 74 -15.35 8.80 3.10
C ALA A 74 -16.79 9.11 2.69
N GLU A 75 -17.43 8.22 1.92
CA GLU A 75 -18.84 8.33 1.52
C GLU A 75 -19.78 8.29 2.73
N ALA A 76 -19.58 7.36 3.66
CA ALA A 76 -20.36 7.29 4.90
C ALA A 76 -20.20 8.55 5.77
N GLY A 77 -18.99 9.10 5.84
CA GLY A 77 -18.72 10.37 6.53
C GLY A 77 -19.38 11.56 5.84
N ALA A 78 -19.42 11.59 4.51
CA ALA A 78 -20.14 12.62 3.74
C ALA A 78 -21.65 12.53 3.98
N ALA A 79 -22.23 11.33 3.89
CA ALA A 79 -23.65 11.09 4.13
C ALA A 79 -24.10 11.52 5.54
N ARG A 80 -23.26 11.27 6.56
CA ARG A 80 -23.52 11.72 7.93
C ARG A 80 -23.50 13.24 8.08
N ARG A 81 -22.60 13.93 7.37
CA ARG A 81 -22.55 15.41 7.37
C ARG A 81 -23.74 16.03 6.64
N THR A 82 -24.21 15.42 5.55
CA THR A 82 -25.38 15.92 4.81
C THR A 82 -26.70 15.65 5.54
N ARG A 83 -26.77 14.60 6.37
CA ARG A 83 -27.95 14.29 7.20
C ARG A 83 -28.17 15.31 8.33
N GLY A 84 -27.15 16.04 8.78
CA GLY A 84 -27.28 17.12 9.77
C GLY A 84 -27.87 16.71 11.15
N PRO A 85 -27.72 17.53 12.20
CA PRO A 85 -28.45 17.36 13.46
C PRO A 85 -29.93 17.72 13.34
N ASP A 86 -30.29 18.51 12.32
CA ASP A 86 -31.59 19.17 12.19
C ASP A 86 -32.73 18.17 11.88
N ASP A 87 -32.41 17.03 11.26
CA ASP A 87 -33.35 15.93 10.99
C ASP A 87 -33.84 15.21 12.26
N ALA A 88 -33.10 15.32 13.37
CA ALA A 88 -33.43 14.65 14.63
C ALA A 88 -34.41 15.48 15.49
N GLY A 89 -34.71 16.73 15.12
CA GLY A 89 -35.55 17.65 15.88
C GLY A 89 -37.06 17.63 15.57
N SER A 90 -37.51 16.97 14.50
CA SER A 90 -38.93 17.03 14.07
C SER A 90 -39.79 15.81 14.41
N ALA A 91 -39.30 14.84 15.18
CA ALA A 91 -40.06 13.63 15.54
C ALA A 91 -40.76 13.67 16.92
N GLY A 92 -40.82 14.82 17.61
CA GLY A 92 -41.43 14.91 18.93
C GLY A 92 -42.20 16.21 19.14
N GLY A 93 -43.41 16.31 18.61
CA GLY A 93 -44.28 17.47 18.89
C GLY A 93 -45.60 17.43 18.14
N GLY A 94 -46.61 16.79 18.74
CA GLY A 94 -48.03 16.93 18.39
C GLY A 94 -48.75 15.59 18.35
N GLU A 95 -49.85 15.33 19.04
CA GLU A 95 -50.72 16.16 19.87
C GLU A 95 -51.40 15.21 20.88
N ASP A 96 -51.19 15.48 22.16
CA ASP A 96 -52.14 15.14 23.22
C ASP A 96 -53.05 16.35 23.37
N ALA A 97 -54.23 16.28 22.76
CA ALA A 97 -55.37 17.14 22.99
C ALA A 97 -56.60 16.33 22.54
N GLY A 98 -57.60 16.03 23.34
CA GLY A 98 -57.99 16.51 24.66
C GLY A 98 -59.52 16.42 24.67
N ALA A 99 -60.05 15.92 25.79
CA ALA A 99 -61.45 16.00 26.26
C ALA A 99 -62.56 15.34 25.40
#